data_AF-A0A9X9PR03-F1
#
_entry.id   AF-A0A9X9PR03-F1
#
_cell.length_a   1.000
_cell.length_b   1.000
_cell.length_c   1.000
_cell.angle_alpha   90.00
_cell.angle_beta   90.00
_cell.angle_gamma   90.00
#
_symmetry.space_group_name_H-M   'P 1'
#
loop_
_entity.id
_entity.type
_entity.pdbx_description
1 polymer ?
#
loop_
_entity_poly.entity_id
_entity_poly.type
_entity_poly.pdbx_seq_one_letter_code
_entity_poly.pdbx_strand_id
1 'polypeptide(L)'
;MPTEVFELNITESGVNGYPGAKWSALLQASNAHMRLTLILDKVIKYIYANNRVGRSVNEASDTGHIVDHAILREIENDLQRWRQGLPTGIFSGRCENNQDYCTQQFLSLVYAHVQMMLYRPFLSYISEKAFVDINKNKKSQACASAYFGVCQNVIQIMKELQERGLVIGPRWSTVSRP
;
A
#
# COMPACT_ATOMS: atom_id res chain seq x y z
N MET A 1 22.74 5.14 9.01
CA MET A 1 21.53 4.89 9.82
C MET A 1 21.93 4.00 10.99
N PRO A 2 21.34 4.15 12.18
CA PRO A 2 21.61 3.26 13.31
C PRO A 2 21.24 1.82 12.94
N THR A 3 22.12 0.87 13.25
CA THR A 3 21.91 -0.55 12.98
C THR A 3 21.00 -1.15 14.05
N GLU A 4 19.93 -1.83 13.63
CA GLU A 4 18.98 -2.49 14.52
C GLU A 4 19.64 -3.74 15.15
N VAL A 5 19.87 -3.71 16.46
CA VAL A 5 20.45 -4.80 17.26
C VAL A 5 19.35 -5.36 18.17
N PHE A 6 19.22 -6.68 18.24
CA PHE A 6 18.28 -7.36 19.14
C PHE A 6 18.67 -7.23 20.61
N GLU A 7 17.68 -7.09 21.52
CA GLU A 7 17.90 -7.12 22.97
C GLU A 7 18.38 -8.49 23.49
N LEU A 8 18.10 -9.59 22.78
CA LEU A 8 18.61 -10.94 23.07
C LEU A 8 20.12 -11.09 22.83
N ASN A 9 20.77 -10.09 22.24
CA ASN A 9 22.21 -10.09 21.94
C ASN A 9 23.02 -9.15 22.85
N ILE A 10 22.42 -8.64 23.92
CA ILE A 10 23.14 -7.86 24.93
C ILE A 10 23.51 -8.80 26.07
N THR A 11 24.65 -9.47 25.94
CA THR A 11 25.34 -10.08 27.09
C THR A 11 26.48 -9.14 27.51
N GLU A 12 26.87 -9.18 28.78
CA GLU A 12 27.84 -8.26 29.41
C GLU A 12 29.21 -8.15 28.67
N SER A 13 29.51 -9.09 27.77
CA SER A 13 30.76 -9.21 27.01
C SER A 13 30.74 -8.72 25.54
N GLY A 14 29.62 -8.17 25.04
CA GLY A 14 29.54 -7.52 23.72
C GLY A 14 28.65 -8.20 22.67
N VAL A 15 28.45 -7.51 21.52
CA VAL A 15 27.55 -7.94 20.43
C VAL A 15 28.17 -9.11 19.65
N ASN A 16 27.69 -10.32 19.89
CA ASN A 16 28.15 -11.50 19.16
C ASN A 16 27.54 -11.51 17.75
N GLY A 17 28.39 -11.48 16.71
CA GLY A 17 27.95 -11.61 15.32
C GLY A 17 27.51 -13.03 15.03
N TYR A 18 26.20 -13.30 15.01
CA TYR A 18 25.67 -14.64 14.77
C TYR A 18 25.86 -15.07 13.30
N PRO A 19 26.51 -16.21 13.00
CA PRO A 19 26.51 -16.78 11.66
C PRO A 19 25.17 -17.51 11.45
N GLY A 20 24.20 -16.86 10.78
CA GLY A 20 23.02 -17.55 10.24
C GLY A 20 21.64 -17.18 10.81
N ALA A 21 21.45 -16.01 11.42
CA ALA A 21 20.13 -15.59 11.90
C ALA A 21 19.22 -15.11 10.75
N LYS A 22 18.59 -16.06 10.04
CA LYS A 22 17.48 -15.73 9.13
C LYS A 22 16.28 -15.31 10.00
N TRP A 23 15.89 -14.05 9.94
CA TRP A 23 14.72 -13.50 10.63
C TRP A 23 13.48 -14.38 10.38
N SER A 24 12.61 -14.56 11.38
CA SER A 24 11.37 -15.32 11.16
C SER A 24 10.53 -14.64 10.06
N ALA A 25 9.85 -15.42 9.22
CA ALA A 25 9.05 -14.89 8.12
C ALA A 25 7.99 -13.88 8.60
N LEU A 26 7.40 -14.16 9.78
CA LEU A 26 6.45 -13.26 10.43
C LEU A 26 7.07 -11.90 10.76
N LEU A 27 8.27 -11.88 11.37
CA LEU A 27 8.93 -10.63 11.74
C LEU A 27 9.35 -9.82 10.50
N GLN A 28 9.81 -10.50 9.44
CA GLN A 28 10.08 -9.85 8.16
C GLN A 28 8.82 -9.22 7.56
N ALA A 29 7.69 -9.92 7.61
CA ALA A 29 6.41 -9.40 7.15
C ALA A 29 5.89 -8.24 8.00
N SER A 30 6.03 -8.30 9.33
CA SER A 30 5.67 -7.21 10.23
C SER A 30 6.50 -5.96 9.96
N ASN A 31 7.81 -6.10 9.76
CA ASN A 31 8.68 -4.98 9.43
C ASN A 31 8.35 -4.39 8.05
N ALA A 32 8.07 -5.25 7.06
CA ALA A 32 7.61 -4.82 5.75
C ALA A 32 6.29 -4.04 5.85
N HIS A 33 5.32 -4.55 6.61
CA HIS A 33 4.05 -3.89 6.86
C HIS A 33 4.24 -2.53 7.54
N MET A 34 5.06 -2.45 8.59
CA MET A 34 5.37 -1.20 9.29
C MET A 34 5.91 -0.14 8.32
N ARG A 35 6.83 -0.52 7.42
CA ARG A 35 7.36 0.39 6.39
C ARG A 35 6.26 0.89 5.44
N LEU A 36 5.29 0.05 5.07
CA LEU A 36 4.11 0.52 4.31
C LEU A 36 3.24 1.47 5.12
N THR A 37 3.04 1.21 6.40
CA THR A 37 2.27 2.10 7.29
C THR A 37 2.90 3.49 7.35
N LEU A 38 4.23 3.59 7.38
CA LEU A 38 4.94 4.89 7.32
C LEU A 38 4.74 5.60 5.97
N ILE A 39 4.72 4.85 4.85
CA ILE A 39 4.41 5.43 3.54
C ILE A 39 2.95 5.90 3.50
N LEU A 40 2.01 5.15 4.08
CA LEU A 40 0.61 5.54 4.19
C LEU A 40 0.43 6.81 5.02
N ASP A 41 1.15 6.96 6.13
CA ASP A 41 1.15 8.20 6.92
C ASP A 41 1.58 9.40 6.07
N LYS A 42 2.64 9.23 5.26
CA LYS A 42 3.08 10.24 4.28
C LYS A 42 1.98 10.59 3.26
N VAL A 43 1.26 9.59 2.74
CA VAL A 43 0.11 9.82 1.86
C VAL A 43 -0.96 10.65 2.57
N ILE A 44 -1.37 10.26 3.78
CA ILE A 44 -2.40 10.97 4.53
C ILE A 44 -1.97 12.42 4.80
N LYS A 45 -0.73 12.61 5.25
CA LYS A 45 -0.20 13.93 5.57
C LYS A 45 -0.12 14.85 4.35
N TYR A 46 0.45 14.41 3.24
CA TYR A 46 0.73 15.32 2.13
C TYR A 46 -0.36 15.35 1.06
N ILE A 47 -1.05 14.23 0.81
CA ILE A 47 -2.11 14.15 -0.19
C ILE A 47 -3.45 14.60 0.40
N TYR A 48 -3.73 14.29 1.66
CA TYR A 48 -5.04 14.61 2.28
C TYR A 48 -5.04 15.81 3.21
N ALA A 49 -3.94 16.16 3.88
CA ALA A 49 -3.92 17.38 4.71
C ALA A 49 -3.84 18.65 3.85
N ASN A 50 -3.12 18.63 2.71
CA ASN A 50 -3.05 19.77 1.80
C ASN A 50 -4.42 20.12 1.17
N ASN A 51 -5.32 19.14 1.06
CA ASN A 51 -6.70 19.34 0.62
C ASN A 51 -7.58 20.11 1.61
N ARG A 52 -7.09 20.41 2.83
CA ARG A 52 -7.87 21.07 3.90
C ARG A 52 -7.48 22.52 4.14
N VAL A 53 -6.29 22.97 3.72
CA VAL A 53 -5.73 24.27 4.14
C VAL A 53 -6.23 25.47 3.30
N GLY A 54 -6.98 25.26 2.21
CA GLY A 54 -7.39 26.34 1.30
C GLY A 54 -8.90 26.56 1.09
N ARG A 55 -9.80 25.84 1.78
CA ARG A 55 -11.25 26.08 1.62
C ARG A 55 -11.72 27.21 2.52
N SER A 56 -11.49 28.44 2.08
CA SER A 56 -12.35 29.55 2.52
C SER A 56 -13.77 29.31 1.98
N VAL A 57 -14.77 29.66 2.77
CA VAL A 57 -16.21 29.34 2.57
C VAL A 57 -16.82 30.02 1.32
N ASN A 58 -16.06 30.82 0.56
CA ASN A 58 -16.60 31.65 -0.53
C ASN A 58 -16.17 31.27 -1.95
N GLU A 59 -15.40 30.20 -2.17
CA GLU A 59 -15.01 29.73 -3.51
C GLU A 59 -15.42 28.28 -3.72
N ALA A 60 -16.75 28.05 -3.74
CA ALA A 60 -17.36 26.74 -3.95
C ALA A 60 -17.54 26.38 -5.45
N SER A 61 -16.80 27.02 -6.35
CA SER A 61 -16.83 26.66 -7.77
C SER A 61 -15.46 26.81 -8.40
N ASP A 62 -14.90 25.68 -8.83
CA ASP A 62 -13.91 25.57 -9.91
C ASP A 62 -12.41 25.72 -9.60
N THR A 63 -11.91 25.09 -8.54
CA THR A 63 -10.46 24.82 -8.43
C THR A 63 -10.20 23.35 -8.14
N GLY A 64 -9.96 22.60 -9.22
CA GLY A 64 -9.57 21.20 -9.19
C GLY A 64 -8.39 20.97 -8.24
N HIS A 65 -8.42 19.85 -7.52
CA HIS A 65 -7.42 19.43 -6.55
C HIS A 65 -5.98 19.55 -7.09
N ILE A 66 -5.28 20.64 -6.77
CA ILE A 66 -3.87 20.80 -7.16
C ILE A 66 -3.02 19.94 -6.22
N VAL A 67 -2.96 18.64 -6.52
CA VAL A 67 -2.02 17.72 -5.88
C VAL A 67 -0.64 18.00 -6.45
N ASP A 68 0.34 18.24 -5.57
CA ASP A 68 1.73 18.40 -6.00
C ASP A 68 2.25 17.08 -6.61
N HIS A 69 2.43 17.09 -7.92
CA HIS A 69 2.96 15.94 -8.67
C HIS A 69 4.40 15.59 -8.29
N ALA A 70 5.16 16.51 -7.69
CA ALA A 70 6.49 16.20 -7.17
C ALA A 70 6.40 15.29 -5.94
N ILE A 71 5.52 15.62 -5.00
CA ILE A 71 5.25 14.78 -3.82
C ILE A 71 4.66 13.43 -4.22
N LEU A 72 3.74 13.42 -5.19
CA LEU A 72 3.18 12.18 -5.74
C LEU A 72 4.29 11.24 -6.23
N ARG A 73 5.21 11.75 -7.06
CA ARG A 73 6.35 10.98 -7.59
C ARG A 73 7.27 10.50 -6.48
N GLU A 74 7.49 11.31 -5.45
CA GLU A 74 8.30 10.92 -4.30
C GLU A 74 7.71 9.70 -3.58
N ILE A 75 6.39 9.72 -3.32
CA ILE A 75 5.69 8.60 -2.69
C ILE A 75 5.71 7.36 -3.60
N GLU A 76 5.54 7.52 -4.91
CA GLU A 76 5.65 6.41 -5.87
C GLU A 76 7.04 5.76 -5.85
N ASN A 77 8.09 6.57 -5.75
CA ASN A 77 9.46 6.07 -5.60
C ASN A 77 9.64 5.32 -4.28
N ASP A 78 9.05 5.80 -3.18
CA ASP A 78 9.11 5.10 -1.89
C ASP A 78 8.40 3.75 -1.95
N LEU A 79 7.23 3.68 -2.60
CA LEU A 79 6.52 2.42 -2.87
C LEU A 79 7.34 1.46 -3.72
N GLN A 80 8.02 1.97 -4.76
CA GLN A 80 8.88 1.17 -5.62
C GLN A 80 10.09 0.62 -4.85
N ARG A 81 10.75 1.45 -4.04
CA ARG A 81 11.86 1.02 -3.16
C ARG A 81 11.39 -0.03 -2.16
N TRP A 82 10.21 0.16 -1.57
CA TRP A 82 9.63 -0.82 -0.68
C TRP A 82 9.45 -2.17 -1.37
N ARG A 83 8.87 -2.18 -2.57
CA ARG A 83 8.69 -3.40 -3.37
C ARG A 83 10.02 -4.09 -3.71
N GLN A 84 11.04 -3.32 -4.07
CA GLN A 84 12.38 -3.83 -4.39
C GLN A 84 13.13 -4.35 -3.16
N GLY A 85 12.87 -3.78 -1.99
CA GLY A 85 13.49 -4.16 -0.72
C GLY A 85 12.89 -5.40 -0.05
N LEU A 86 11.86 -6.02 -0.65
CA LEU A 86 11.28 -7.23 -0.12
C LEU A 86 12.17 -8.46 -0.45
N PRO A 87 12.40 -9.36 0.53
CA PRO A 87 13.13 -10.60 0.32
C PRO A 87 12.65 -11.36 -0.92
N THR A 88 13.61 -11.79 -1.74
CA THR A 88 13.37 -12.56 -2.97
C THR A 88 12.65 -13.86 -2.60
N GLY A 89 11.35 -13.94 -2.93
CA GLY A 89 10.48 -15.06 -2.54
C GLY A 89 9.07 -14.62 -2.12
N ILE A 90 8.92 -13.39 -1.61
CA ILE A 90 7.62 -12.84 -1.15
C ILE A 90 6.66 -12.53 -2.31
N PHE A 91 7.08 -12.59 -3.58
CA PHE A 91 6.16 -12.45 -4.73
C PHE A 91 6.18 -13.65 -5.68
N SER A 92 6.86 -14.74 -5.30
CA SER A 92 6.76 -15.96 -6.09
C SER A 92 5.34 -16.50 -5.89
N GLY A 93 4.46 -16.35 -6.88
CA GLY A 93 3.08 -16.89 -6.86
C GLY A 93 2.99 -18.41 -6.66
N ARG A 94 4.15 -19.07 -6.52
CA ARG A 94 4.39 -20.48 -6.29
C ARG A 94 4.91 -20.74 -4.87
N CYS A 95 4.36 -20.07 -3.87
CA CYS A 95 4.60 -20.47 -2.49
C CYS A 95 3.80 -21.76 -2.20
N GLU A 96 4.50 -22.82 -1.81
CA GLU A 96 3.91 -24.13 -1.52
C GLU A 96 3.21 -24.17 -0.16
N ASN A 97 3.63 -23.30 0.77
CA ASN A 97 2.99 -23.21 2.08
C ASN A 97 1.87 -22.15 2.05
N ASN A 98 0.75 -22.48 2.68
CA ASN A 98 -0.41 -21.59 2.70
C ASN A 98 -0.16 -20.33 3.55
N GLN A 99 0.69 -20.43 4.57
CA GLN A 99 0.93 -19.34 5.53
C GLN A 99 1.79 -18.21 4.95
N ASP A 100 2.89 -18.52 4.26
CA ASP A 100 3.70 -17.50 3.61
C ASP A 100 2.98 -16.94 2.39
N TYR A 101 2.19 -17.77 1.67
CA TYR A 101 1.30 -17.28 0.61
C TYR A 101 0.29 -16.26 1.16
N CYS A 102 -0.43 -16.59 2.25
CA CYS A 102 -1.35 -15.66 2.90
C CYS A 102 -0.64 -14.37 3.33
N THR A 103 0.56 -14.47 3.89
CA THR A 103 1.37 -13.32 4.33
C THR A 103 1.77 -12.44 3.15
N GLN A 104 2.19 -13.04 2.04
CA GLN A 104 2.48 -12.35 0.78
C GLN A 104 1.25 -11.63 0.22
N GLN A 105 0.09 -12.29 0.21
CA GLN A 105 -1.14 -11.69 -0.31
C GLN A 105 -1.64 -10.58 0.61
N PHE A 106 -1.49 -10.73 1.93
CA PHE A 106 -1.75 -9.66 2.89
C PHE A 106 -0.88 -8.43 2.60
N LEU A 107 0.43 -8.59 2.44
CA LEU A 107 1.33 -7.48 2.09
C LEU A 107 0.97 -6.85 0.74
N SER A 108 0.54 -7.66 -0.23
CA SER A 108 0.06 -7.18 -1.54
C SER A 108 -1.23 -6.35 -1.42
N LEU A 109 -2.16 -6.76 -0.55
CA LEU A 109 -3.39 -6.02 -0.27
C LEU A 109 -3.11 -4.69 0.45
N VAL A 110 -2.20 -4.69 1.44
CA VAL A 110 -1.82 -3.45 2.13
C VAL A 110 -1.10 -2.50 1.17
N TYR A 111 -0.20 -3.01 0.33
CA TYR A 111 0.43 -2.22 -0.73
C TYR A 111 -0.61 -1.60 -1.68
N ALA A 112 -1.56 -2.41 -2.16
CA ALA A 112 -2.65 -1.93 -3.01
C ALA A 112 -3.53 -0.89 -2.30
N HIS A 113 -3.77 -1.04 -1.00
CA HIS A 113 -4.50 -0.05 -0.20
C HIS A 113 -3.77 1.30 -0.17
N VAL A 114 -2.45 1.31 0.01
CA VAL A 114 -1.66 2.56 -0.04
C VAL A 114 -1.74 3.21 -1.43
N GLN A 115 -1.65 2.42 -2.50
CA GLN A 115 -1.81 2.93 -3.87
C GLN A 115 -3.22 3.49 -4.13
N MET A 116 -4.27 2.81 -3.66
CA MET A 116 -5.64 3.31 -3.73
C MET A 116 -5.77 4.65 -3.03
N MET A 117 -5.22 4.79 -1.82
CA MET A 117 -5.22 6.05 -1.08
C MET A 117 -4.44 7.15 -1.80
N LEU A 118 -3.31 6.81 -2.43
CA LEU A 118 -2.51 7.77 -3.22
C LEU A 118 -3.27 8.30 -4.43
N TYR A 119 -3.97 7.43 -5.16
CA TYR A 119 -4.61 7.79 -6.43
C TYR A 119 -6.08 8.24 -6.30
N ARG A 120 -6.73 7.98 -5.17
CA ARG A 120 -8.14 8.32 -4.94
C ARG A 120 -8.51 9.79 -5.19
N PRO A 121 -7.69 10.81 -4.87
CA PRO A 121 -8.00 12.20 -5.19
C PRO A 121 -8.16 12.48 -6.69
N PHE A 122 -7.59 11.62 -7.55
CA PHE A 122 -7.63 11.82 -9.00
C PHE A 122 -8.93 11.29 -9.65
N LEU A 123 -9.82 10.65 -8.90
CA LEU A 123 -11.05 10.09 -9.45
C LEU A 123 -12.02 11.14 -10.03
N SER A 124 -12.03 12.35 -9.46
CA SER A 124 -12.89 13.44 -9.95
C SER A 124 -12.53 13.87 -11.37
N TYR A 125 -11.26 13.72 -11.78
CA TYR A 125 -10.78 14.07 -13.11
C TYR A 125 -11.33 13.20 -14.24
N ILE A 126 -11.99 12.09 -13.92
CA ILE A 126 -12.66 11.24 -14.92
C ILE A 126 -14.04 11.81 -15.28
N SER A 127 -14.69 12.49 -14.33
CA SER A 127 -16.07 12.99 -14.50
C SER A 127 -16.14 14.43 -15.02
N GLU A 128 -15.13 15.25 -14.74
CA GLU A 128 -15.11 16.66 -15.18
C GLU A 128 -14.61 16.77 -16.62
N LYS A 129 -15.39 17.47 -17.46
CA LYS A 129 -15.06 17.81 -18.84
C LYS A 129 -13.73 18.59 -18.88
N ALA A 130 -12.65 17.86 -19.12
CA ALA A 130 -11.24 18.24 -19.04
C ALA A 130 -10.79 19.29 -20.08
N PHE A 131 -11.42 20.47 -20.14
CA PHE A 131 -11.16 21.48 -21.18
C PHE A 131 -10.21 22.64 -20.79
N VAL A 132 -9.76 22.74 -19.54
CA VAL A 132 -9.01 23.95 -19.10
C VAL A 132 -7.48 23.80 -19.14
N ASP A 133 -6.90 22.59 -19.07
CA ASP A 133 -5.44 22.39 -19.20
C ASP A 133 -5.09 20.94 -19.62
N ILE A 134 -4.95 20.72 -20.93
CA ILE A 134 -4.79 19.38 -21.54
C ILE A 134 -3.58 18.61 -20.99
N ASN A 135 -2.48 19.29 -20.63
CA ASN A 135 -1.27 18.62 -20.16
C ASN A 135 -1.30 18.27 -18.66
N LYS A 136 -1.91 19.10 -17.81
CA LYS A 136 -2.17 18.74 -16.41
C LYS A 136 -3.21 17.61 -16.31
N ASN A 137 -4.20 17.62 -17.21
CA ASN A 137 -5.25 16.60 -17.25
C ASN A 137 -4.71 15.20 -17.61
N LYS A 138 -3.70 15.08 -18.48
CA LYS A 138 -3.14 13.77 -18.86
C LYS A 138 -2.52 13.00 -17.70
N LYS A 139 -1.76 13.66 -16.83
CA LYS A 139 -1.13 13.01 -15.67
C LYS A 139 -2.18 12.58 -14.64
N SER A 140 -3.15 13.46 -14.36
CA SER A 140 -4.26 13.14 -13.46
C SER A 140 -5.13 12.00 -14.00
N GLN A 141 -5.40 11.97 -15.31
CA GLN A 141 -6.10 10.86 -15.96
C GLN A 141 -5.31 9.56 -15.87
N ALA A 142 -3.99 9.57 -16.11
CA ALA A 142 -3.15 8.40 -15.95
C ALA A 142 -3.16 7.86 -14.50
N CYS A 143 -3.13 8.74 -13.50
CA CYS A 143 -3.27 8.37 -12.09
C CYS A 143 -4.64 7.73 -11.79
N ALA A 144 -5.70 8.26 -12.40
CA ALA A 144 -7.05 7.73 -12.25
C ALA A 144 -7.19 6.35 -12.93
N SER A 145 -6.59 6.15 -14.11
CA SER A 145 -6.45 4.82 -14.74
C SER A 145 -5.64 3.86 -13.87
N ALA A 146 -4.54 4.33 -13.26
CA ALA A 146 -3.75 3.52 -12.34
C ALA A 146 -4.59 3.07 -11.12
N TYR A 147 -5.46 3.94 -10.58
CA TYR A 147 -6.39 3.55 -9.52
C TYR A 147 -7.27 2.35 -9.91
N PHE A 148 -7.86 2.35 -11.11
CA PHE A 148 -8.65 1.22 -11.58
C PHE A 148 -7.82 -0.06 -11.75
N GLY A 149 -6.58 0.07 -12.25
CA GLY A 149 -5.66 -1.06 -12.33
C GLY A 149 -5.37 -1.66 -10.95
N VAL A 150 -5.24 -0.82 -9.92
CA VAL A 150 -5.08 -1.27 -8.54
C VAL A 150 -6.34 -1.97 -8.03
N CYS A 151 -7.54 -1.43 -8.30
CA CYS A 151 -8.81 -2.10 -7.96
C CYS A 151 -8.91 -3.50 -8.58
N GLN A 152 -8.57 -3.62 -9.86
CA GLN A 152 -8.56 -4.91 -10.56
C GLN A 152 -7.57 -5.88 -9.93
N ASN A 153 -6.38 -5.39 -9.54
CA ASN A 153 -5.38 -6.20 -8.83
C ASN A 153 -5.91 -6.71 -7.48
N VAL A 154 -6.59 -5.86 -6.69
CA VAL A 154 -7.21 -6.28 -5.41
C VAL A 154 -8.25 -7.37 -5.65
N ILE A 155 -9.11 -7.22 -6.65
CA ILE A 155 -10.13 -8.24 -7.00
C ILE A 155 -9.45 -9.54 -7.39
N GLN A 156 -8.40 -9.49 -8.20
CA GLN A 156 -7.65 -10.66 -8.63
C GLN A 156 -7.01 -11.39 -7.43
N ILE A 157 -6.35 -10.66 -6.53
CA ILE A 157 -5.77 -11.22 -5.29
C ILE A 157 -6.85 -11.91 -4.44
N MET A 158 -8.00 -11.27 -4.25
CA MET A 158 -9.10 -11.83 -3.47
C MET A 158 -9.70 -13.09 -4.12
N LYS A 159 -9.83 -13.10 -5.44
CA LYS A 159 -10.29 -14.27 -6.20
C LYS A 159 -9.33 -15.45 -6.04
N GLU A 160 -8.02 -15.21 -6.16
CA GLU A 160 -7.00 -16.24 -5.96
C GLU A 160 -6.98 -16.79 -4.53
N LEU A 161 -7.16 -15.93 -3.53
CA LEU A 161 -7.29 -16.36 -2.13
C LEU A 161 -8.53 -17.22 -1.91
N GLN A 162 -9.65 -16.86 -2.55
CA GLN A 162 -10.90 -17.61 -2.46
C GLN A 162 -10.78 -18.98 -3.13
N GLU A 163 -10.20 -19.05 -4.33
CA GLU A 163 -9.97 -20.31 -5.07
C GLU A 163 -9.09 -21.30 -4.29
N ARG A 164 -8.14 -20.79 -3.50
CA ARG A 164 -7.29 -21.61 -2.61
C ARG A 164 -7.94 -21.97 -1.27
N GLY A 165 -9.18 -21.51 -1.01
CA GLY A 165 -9.88 -21.76 0.26
C GLY A 165 -9.26 -21.04 1.47
N LEU A 166 -8.45 -19.99 1.22
CA LEU A 166 -7.71 -19.26 2.26
C LEU A 166 -8.49 -18.06 2.82
N VAL A 167 -9.55 -17.64 2.13
CA VAL A 167 -10.50 -16.68 2.67
C VAL A 167 -11.41 -17.41 3.65
N ILE A 168 -11.22 -17.17 4.95
CA ILE A 168 -12.22 -17.54 5.95
C ILE A 168 -13.38 -16.56 5.77
N GLY A 169 -14.34 -16.93 4.91
CA GLY A 169 -15.59 -16.19 4.79
C GLY A 169 -16.31 -16.16 6.14
N PRO A 170 -17.08 -15.11 6.45
CA PRO A 170 -17.93 -15.15 7.63
C PRO A 170 -18.92 -16.30 7.46
N ARG A 171 -18.82 -17.36 8.28
CA ARG A 171 -19.80 -18.45 8.36
C ARG A 171 -21.08 -17.97 9.06
N TRP A 172 -21.64 -16.85 8.63
CA TRP A 172 -22.86 -16.31 9.23
C TRP A 172 -24.12 -17.00 8.72
N SER A 173 -24.03 -17.78 7.63
CA SER A 173 -25.14 -18.57 7.08
C SER A 173 -25.32 -19.96 7.73
N THR A 174 -24.69 -20.25 8.88
CA THR A 174 -24.95 -21.49 9.64
C THR A 174 -25.73 -21.28 10.94
N VAL A 175 -26.39 -20.13 11.14
CA VAL A 175 -27.46 -20.02 12.14
C VAL A 175 -28.78 -20.45 11.49
N SER A 176 -29.06 -21.73 11.69
CA SER A 176 -30.37 -22.37 11.89
C SER A 176 -31.57 -21.78 11.14
N ARG A 177 -32.09 -22.53 10.16
CA ARG A 177 -33.54 -22.54 9.92
C ARG A 177 -34.12 -23.84 10.52
N PRO A 178 -35.22 -23.73 11.30
CA PRO A 178 -35.88 -24.86 11.97
C PRO A 178 -36.53 -25.84 10.99
#